data_AF-A0A9D4MPJ5-F1
#
_entry.id   AF-A0A9D4MPJ5-F1
#
_cell.length_a   1.000
_cell.length_b   1.000
_cell.length_c   1.000
_cell.angle_alpha   90.00
_cell.angle_beta   90.00
_cell.angle_gamma   90.00
#
_symmetry.space_group_name_H-M   'P 1'
#
loop_
_entity.id
_entity.type
_entity.pdbx_description
1 polymer ?
#
loop_
_entity_poly.entity_id
_entity_poly.type
_entity_poly.pdbx_seq_one_letter_code
_entity_poly.pdbx_strand_id
1 'polypeptide(L)'
;MSTYLVAFFVGQFNKNVADTERGLLYGAWARPQYIAQTQLALDVGRKTIVNYEDYFNISFPLPKQGQYERNFALNQSNHCAEV
;
A
#
# COMPACT_ATOMS: atom_id res chain seq x y z
N MET A 1 21.60 -1.72 2.42
CA MET A 1 20.65 -0.90 1.64
C MET A 1 21.35 0.35 1.16
N SER A 2 20.99 0.87 -0.02
CA SER A 2 21.56 2.07 -0.65
C SER A 2 20.86 3.36 -0.18
N THR A 3 21.51 4.52 -0.27
CA THR A 3 21.01 5.81 0.28
C THR A 3 19.72 6.32 -0.35
N TYR A 4 19.42 5.96 -1.60
CA TYR A 4 18.19 6.38 -2.31
C TYR A 4 16.91 5.68 -1.81
N LEU A 5 17.04 4.69 -0.92
CA LEU A 5 15.90 3.97 -0.34
C LEU A 5 15.37 4.61 0.96
N VAL A 6 16.03 5.66 1.46
CA VAL A 6 15.55 6.37 2.64
C VAL A 6 14.31 7.19 2.26
N ALA A 7 13.17 6.86 2.87
CA ALA A 7 11.91 7.55 2.68
C ALA A 7 11.24 7.82 4.02
N PHE A 8 10.76 9.04 4.22
CA PHE A 8 9.91 9.43 5.33
C PHE A 8 8.89 10.46 4.84
N PHE A 9 7.74 10.50 5.50
CA PHE A 9 6.66 11.44 5.20
C PHE A 9 6.02 11.88 6.51
N VAL A 10 5.55 13.12 6.55
CA VAL A 10 4.92 13.72 7.73
C VAL A 10 3.55 14.26 7.31
N GLY A 11 2.51 13.88 8.04
CA GLY A 11 1.13 14.30 7.76
C GLY A 11 0.10 13.47 8.52
N GLN A 12 -1.17 13.85 8.36
CA GLN A 12 -2.30 13.12 8.95
C GLN A 12 -2.78 12.04 7.98
N PHE A 13 -2.57 10.77 8.36
CA PHE A 13 -2.93 9.61 7.56
C PHE A 13 -3.63 8.57 8.41
N ASN A 14 -4.65 7.95 7.83
CA ASN A 14 -5.23 6.73 8.36
C ASN A 14 -4.56 5.54 7.67
N LYS A 15 -4.52 4.40 8.37
CA LYS A 15 -3.92 3.17 7.88
C LYS A 15 -4.91 2.03 7.97
N ASN A 16 -4.94 1.21 6.94
CA ASN A 16 -5.53 -0.13 6.98
C ASN A 16 -4.38 -1.13 6.95
N VAL A 17 -4.45 -2.15 7.80
CA VAL A 17 -3.37 -3.12 7.98
C VAL A 17 -3.95 -4.53 7.93
N ALA A 18 -3.25 -5.44 7.28
CA ALA A 18 -3.58 -6.85 7.25
C ALA A 18 -2.30 -7.69 7.25
N ASP A 19 -2.39 -8.87 7.87
CA ASP A 19 -1.32 -9.84 7.87
C ASP A 19 -1.42 -10.76 6.64
N THR A 20 -0.27 -11.11 6.06
CA THR A 20 -0.14 -12.21 5.10
C THR A 20 -0.15 -13.55 5.82
N GLU A 21 -0.38 -14.62 5.06
CA GLU A 21 -0.32 -16.01 5.53
C GLU A 21 1.05 -16.40 6.12
N ARG A 22 2.10 -15.61 5.81
CA ARG A 22 3.48 -15.83 6.28
C ARG A 22 3.89 -14.87 7.40
N GLY A 23 2.94 -14.16 7.99
CA GLY A 23 3.17 -13.26 9.13
C GLY A 23 3.80 -11.92 8.77
N LEU A 24 3.73 -11.50 7.49
CA LEU A 24 4.16 -10.17 7.07
C LEU A 24 3.02 -9.18 7.23
N LEU A 25 3.30 -8.07 7.92
CA LEU A 25 2.34 -7.01 8.13
C LEU A 25 2.33 -6.05 6.92
N TYR A 26 1.24 -6.05 6.16
CA TYR A 26 1.04 -5.16 5.02
C TYR A 26 0.12 -4.01 5.40
N GLY A 27 0.59 -2.78 5.23
CA GLY A 27 -0.21 -1.58 5.49
C GLY A 27 -0.47 -0.77 4.23
N ALA A 28 -1.67 -0.21 4.13
CA ALA A 28 -2.00 0.82 3.16
C ALA A 28 -2.33 2.12 3.90
N TRP A 29 -1.60 3.19 3.56
CA TRP A 29 -1.75 4.52 4.14
C TRP A 29 -2.38 5.47 3.13
N ALA A 30 -3.40 6.22 3.58
CA ALA A 30 -4.05 7.25 2.79
C ALA A 30 -4.57 8.39 3.66
N ARG A 31 -4.99 9.49 3.01
CA ARG A 31 -5.75 10.54 3.68
C ARG A 31 -7.07 9.97 4.19
N PRO A 32 -7.62 10.47 5.32
CA PRO A 32 -8.84 9.94 5.92
C PRO A 32 -10.03 9.87 4.95
N GLN A 33 -10.15 10.83 4.02
CA GLN A 33 -11.20 10.87 3.00
C GLN A 33 -11.12 9.75 1.94
N TYR A 34 -9.96 9.11 1.77
CA TYR A 34 -9.70 8.10 0.73
C TYR A 34 -9.35 6.72 1.30
N ILE A 35 -9.50 6.53 2.63
CA ILE A 35 -9.14 5.28 3.29
C ILE A 35 -9.94 4.08 2.75
N ALA A 36 -11.19 4.29 2.35
CA ALA A 36 -12.04 3.22 1.80
C ALA A 36 -11.46 2.60 0.52
N GLN A 37 -10.76 3.39 -0.31
CA GLN A 37 -10.18 2.91 -1.57
C GLN A 37 -8.88 2.12 -1.37
N THR A 38 -8.31 2.16 -0.17
CA THR A 38 -7.08 1.41 0.14
C THR A 38 -7.30 -0.08 0.31
N GLN A 39 -8.55 -0.54 0.45
CA GLN A 39 -8.88 -1.96 0.65
C GLN A 39 -8.43 -2.82 -0.53
N LEU A 40 -8.71 -2.38 -1.76
CA LEU A 40 -8.29 -3.11 -2.96
C LEU A 40 -6.76 -3.19 -3.06
N ALA A 41 -6.08 -2.06 -2.81
CA ALA A 41 -4.61 -2.02 -2.83
C ALA A 41 -4.01 -2.94 -1.76
N LEU A 42 -4.62 -3.00 -0.57
CA LEU A 42 -4.21 -3.89 0.51
C LEU A 42 -4.38 -5.36 0.13
N ASP A 43 -5.53 -5.74 -0.45
CA ASP A 43 -5.80 -7.13 -0.84
C ASP A 43 -4.88 -7.60 -1.98
N VAL A 44 -4.68 -6.75 -2.98
CA VAL A 44 -3.79 -7.04 -4.11
C VAL A 44 -2.34 -7.08 -3.65
N GLY A 45 -1.89 -6.04 -2.93
CA GLY A 45 -0.50 -5.93 -2.46
C GLY A 45 -0.08 -7.12 -1.59
N ARG A 46 -0.97 -7.58 -0.70
CA ARG A 46 -0.74 -8.77 0.13
C ARG A 46 -0.52 -10.03 -0.71
N LYS A 47 -1.39 -10.28 -1.70
CA LYS A 47 -1.28 -11.46 -2.60
C LYS A 47 -0.04 -11.37 -3.48
N THR A 48 0.30 -10.18 -3.96
CA THR A 48 1.46 -9.96 -4.81
C THR A 48 2.76 -10.30 -4.09
N ILE A 49 2.91 -9.94 -2.81
CA ILE A 49 4.12 -10.30 -2.05
C ILE A 49 4.25 -11.81 -1.90
N VAL A 50 3.18 -12.50 -1.51
CA VAL A 50 3.20 -13.96 -1.38
C VAL A 50 3.59 -14.62 -2.71
N ASN A 51 3.03 -14.13 -3.82
CA ASN A 51 3.38 -14.64 -5.15
C ASN A 51 4.86 -14.39 -5.50
N TYR A 52 5.42 -13.24 -5.15
CA TYR A 52 6.85 -12.99 -5.37
C TYR A 52 7.75 -13.85 -4.48
N GLU A 53 7.36 -14.12 -3.24
CA GLU A 53 8.09 -15.04 -2.35
C GLU A 53 8.10 -16.45 -2.93
N ASP A 54 6.98 -16.93 -3.45
CA ASP A 54 6.88 -18.24 -4.11
C ASP A 54 7.65 -18.29 -5.43
N TYR A 55 7.57 -17.23 -6.24
CA TYR A 55 8.23 -17.17 -7.54
C TYR A 55 9.75 -17.12 -7.43
N PHE A 56 10.29 -16.30 -6.52
CA PHE A 56 11.74 -16.17 -6.32
C PHE A 56 12.29 -17.18 -5.31
N ASN A 57 11.42 -17.90 -4.60
CA ASN A 57 11.76 -18.80 -3.50
C ASN A 57 12.65 -18.14 -2.43
N ILE A 58 12.43 -16.83 -2.21
CA ILE A 58 13.14 -16.01 -1.23
C ILE A 58 12.08 -15.27 -0.41
N SER A 59 12.11 -15.44 0.90
CA SER A 59 11.19 -14.73 1.80
C SER A 59 11.54 -13.25 1.91
N PHE A 60 10.52 -12.42 2.04
CA PHE A 60 10.67 -10.99 2.22
C PHE A 60 11.37 -10.69 3.57
N PRO A 61 12.52 -10.00 3.56
CA PRO A 61 13.39 -9.92 4.74
C PRO A 61 12.91 -8.92 5.82
N LEU A 62 11.91 -8.08 5.52
CA LEU A 62 11.43 -7.06 6.46
C LEU A 62 10.11 -7.51 7.10
N PRO A 63 9.87 -7.19 8.38
CA PRO A 63 8.66 -7.61 9.10
C PRO A 63 7.39 -6.84 8.71
N LYS A 64 7.54 -5.74 7.96
CA LYS A 64 6.42 -4.92 7.49
C LYS A 64 6.70 -4.32 6.12
N GLN A 65 5.65 -4.17 5.33
CA GLN A 65 5.65 -3.46 4.06
C GLN A 65 4.58 -2.38 4.10
N GLY A 66 4.86 -1.22 3.49
CA GLY A 66 3.83 -0.20 3.35
C GLY A 66 3.68 0.42 1.99
N GLN A 67 2.41 0.57 1.59
CA GLN A 67 2.00 1.29 0.40
C GLN A 67 1.31 2.60 0.78
N TYR A 68 1.74 3.68 0.15
CA TYR A 68 1.20 5.01 0.36
C TYR A 68 0.62 5.55 -0.94
N GLU A 69 -0.66 5.94 -0.92
CA GLU A 69 -1.37 6.45 -2.09
C GLU A 69 -1.46 7.98 -2.04
N ARG A 70 -0.83 8.69 -3.00
CA ARG A 70 -0.84 10.16 -3.06
C ARG A 70 -1.94 10.74 -3.96
N ASN A 71 -2.36 10.02 -4.99
CA ASN A 71 -2.97 10.64 -6.18
C ASN A 71 -4.44 10.31 -6.40
N PHE A 72 -5.20 9.93 -5.36
CA PHE A 72 -6.61 9.59 -5.55
C PHE A 72 -7.47 10.76 -6.07
N ALA A 73 -7.12 12.01 -5.75
CA ALA A 73 -7.87 13.18 -6.19
C ALA A 73 -7.92 13.36 -7.73
N LEU A 74 -6.95 12.83 -8.47
CA LEU A 74 -6.91 12.96 -9.94
C LEU A 74 -7.84 11.98 -10.66
N ASN A 75 -8.27 10.90 -10.00
CA ASN A 75 -9.22 9.96 -10.60
C ASN A 75 -10.69 10.38 -10.34
N GLN A 76 -10.95 11.19 -9.31
CA GLN A 76 -12.29 11.74 -9.05
C GLN A 76 -12.60 13.01 -9.86
N SER A 77 -11.60 13.75 -10.35
CA SER A 77 -11.83 14.93 -11.20
C SER A 77 -12.43 14.60 -12.57
N ASN A 78 -12.31 13.34 -13.03
CA ASN A 78 -12.89 12.90 -14.30
C ASN A 78 -14.36 12.50 -14.19
N HIS A 79 -14.97 12.59 -13.00
CA HIS A 79 -16.40 12.27 -12.81
C HIS A 79 -17.27 13.51 -12.53
N CYS A 80 -16.67 14.71 -12.46
CA CYS A 80 -17.40 15.98 -12.30
C CYS A 80 -17.38 16.87 -13.55
N ALA A 81 -16.83 16.41 -14.68
CA ALA A 81 -16.73 17.18 -15.92
C ALA A 81 -17.76 16.79 -17.00
N GLU A 82 -18.70 15.89 -16.70
CA GLU A 82 -19.82 15.53 -17.59
C GLU A 82 -21.16 15.60 -16.84
N VAL A 83 -21.62 16.82 -16.54
CA VAL A 83 -23.06 17.21 -16.52
C VAL A 83 -23.19 18.68 -16.89
#